data_AF-A0A395RY15-F1
#
_entry.id   AF-A0A395RY15-F1
#
_cell.length_a   1.000
_cell.length_b   1.000
_cell.length_c   1.000
_cell.angle_alpha   90.00
_cell.angle_beta   90.00
_cell.angle_gamma   90.00
#
_symmetry.space_group_name_H-M   'P 1'
#
loop_
_entity.id
_entity.type
_entity.pdbx_description
1 polymer ?
#
loop_
_entity_poly.entity_id
_entity_poly.type
_entity_poly.pdbx_seq_one_letter_code
_entity_poly.pdbx_strand_id
1 'polypeptide(L)'
;MDAFSNSASLLQQVFHLYRHISSAKNFSDAAGSLSVLIAVEYLRFESWVQASGLITQDPATGEPVIHDHSLQRCILLAADANRATLDYKTVEETILRIISEVHRCLEKLEKLRKKYAMDLDSASTLSPTPPGQNSQVITPSLTAPAGLKHAHPLFSSPKIAATLSRDAIIRQQRSRAVSFFRKVNFGWSLSNDVSDKLKIEEAVKMLKDLNDNLELILPTYKQGENGTGLAARLISLKLLSIAAEPTELRNIGETMGKQAAHVELYQAIHTAAMIKAKRLEGGSSPSELQQMALDLGMIVGPQVPSKGIQTRTLCKMVSDGSVVLTEGTQYPESLPDTEIEVLKERIAGLALLLKLAGQPYFKALPSCHGYIRHGHTQFGLVYTLPDSADPTREPTSLYSLLPTTSRKNLDKFGMTKRLSRNTLPTLEERYRLAHALSDGILSLLSVSWLHKSLCSWNVLLFRSRTSQGTIDFDKPLIVGFGVSRREKPEEVTIDTRDLDSPLQLWQHPDLCGSTHVRFQPKYDLYSLGLILFEIAMWQDLPRLEGNGDLQTYVLNHSGIVAHRMGTTYRDAMMACLDDDSRWDEASAPGEGTMALAFANDVVAKLLLCVEGAKQ
;
A
#
# COMPACT_ATOMS: atom_id res chain seq x y z
N MET A 1 -36.30 8.84 -22.02
CA MET A 1 -35.99 8.46 -20.63
C MET A 1 -35.95 6.94 -20.45
N ASP A 2 -36.86 6.18 -21.10
CA ASP A 2 -36.94 4.72 -20.95
C ASP A 2 -35.69 3.93 -21.41
N ALA A 3 -35.02 4.35 -22.48
CA ALA A 3 -33.79 3.69 -22.95
C ALA A 3 -32.63 3.79 -21.93
N PHE A 4 -32.47 4.96 -21.28
CA PHE A 4 -31.42 5.19 -20.29
C PHE A 4 -31.67 4.41 -19.00
N SER A 5 -32.93 4.28 -18.56
CA SER A 5 -33.29 3.45 -17.40
C SER A 5 -32.96 1.97 -17.65
N ASN A 6 -33.18 1.48 -18.88
CA ASN A 6 -32.81 0.11 -19.27
C ASN A 6 -31.28 -0.10 -19.39
N SER A 7 -30.52 0.93 -19.75
CA SER A 7 -29.05 0.84 -19.82
C SER A 7 -28.37 0.94 -18.47
N ALA A 8 -28.90 1.76 -17.56
CA ALA A 8 -28.44 1.81 -16.17
C ALA A 8 -28.68 0.49 -15.43
N SER A 9 -29.87 -0.10 -15.61
CA SER A 9 -30.19 -1.42 -15.07
C SER A 9 -29.28 -2.52 -15.66
N LEU A 10 -28.91 -2.40 -16.94
CA LEU A 10 -27.94 -3.30 -17.57
C LEU A 10 -26.55 -3.19 -16.93
N LEU A 11 -26.05 -1.98 -16.63
CA LEU A 11 -24.77 -1.80 -15.94
C LEU A 11 -24.79 -2.43 -14.53
N GLN A 12 -25.90 -2.27 -13.79
CA GLN A 12 -26.09 -2.93 -12.49
C GLN A 12 -26.08 -4.46 -12.64
N GLN A 13 -26.81 -5.00 -13.62
CA GLN A 13 -26.84 -6.44 -13.90
C GLN A 13 -25.45 -6.98 -14.22
N VAL A 14 -24.70 -6.30 -15.10
CA VAL A 14 -23.30 -6.63 -15.40
C VAL A 14 -22.47 -6.66 -14.13
N PHE A 15 -22.53 -5.60 -13.32
CA PHE A 15 -21.75 -5.51 -12.09
C PHE A 15 -22.05 -6.66 -11.12
N HIS A 16 -23.33 -6.99 -10.90
CA HIS A 16 -23.75 -8.09 -10.05
C HIS A 16 -23.34 -9.47 -10.60
N LEU A 17 -23.54 -9.72 -11.90
CA LEU A 17 -23.12 -10.96 -12.57
C LEU A 17 -21.61 -11.16 -12.48
N TYR A 18 -20.84 -10.11 -12.77
CA TYR A 18 -19.39 -10.14 -12.72
C TYR A 18 -18.90 -10.46 -11.31
N ARG A 19 -19.45 -9.77 -10.30
CA ARG A 19 -19.14 -10.02 -8.89
C ARG A 19 -19.50 -11.44 -8.46
N HIS A 20 -20.63 -11.96 -8.91
CA HIS A 20 -21.07 -13.31 -8.58
C HIS A 20 -20.14 -14.37 -9.17
N ILE A 21 -19.72 -14.21 -10.43
CA ILE A 21 -18.81 -15.16 -11.11
C ILE A 21 -17.40 -15.07 -10.53
N SER A 22 -16.91 -13.86 -10.23
CA SER A 22 -15.56 -13.63 -9.69
C SER A 22 -15.40 -14.05 -8.23
N SER A 23 -16.50 -14.29 -7.51
CA SER A 23 -16.48 -14.83 -6.14
C SER A 23 -16.00 -16.28 -6.01
N ALA A 24 -15.77 -16.99 -7.13
CA ALA A 24 -15.21 -18.35 -7.17
C ALA A 24 -13.74 -18.36 -6.70
N LYS A 25 -13.45 -18.94 -5.53
CA LYS A 25 -12.10 -18.94 -4.96
C LYS A 25 -11.49 -20.34 -4.78
N ASN A 26 -11.52 -21.21 -5.79
CA ASN A 26 -10.58 -22.33 -5.84
C ASN A 26 -9.44 -22.04 -6.82
N PHE A 27 -8.36 -21.45 -6.31
CA PHE A 27 -7.15 -21.14 -7.09
C PHE A 27 -6.13 -22.27 -7.09
N SER A 28 -6.37 -23.38 -6.38
CA SER A 28 -5.43 -24.51 -6.24
C SER A 28 -5.55 -25.60 -7.32
N ASP A 29 -6.63 -25.60 -8.10
CA ASP A 29 -6.95 -26.72 -8.99
C ASP A 29 -6.55 -26.44 -10.46
N ALA A 30 -6.71 -27.43 -11.36
CA ALA A 30 -6.38 -27.33 -12.79
C ALA A 30 -7.06 -26.16 -13.54
N ALA A 31 -8.12 -25.59 -12.97
CA ALA A 31 -8.83 -24.42 -13.49
C ALA A 31 -8.46 -23.09 -12.76
N GLY A 32 -7.54 -23.12 -11.80
CA GLY A 32 -7.17 -21.99 -10.96
C GLY A 32 -6.70 -20.78 -11.77
N SER A 33 -5.96 -20.98 -12.86
CA SER A 33 -5.53 -19.89 -13.75
C SER A 33 -6.70 -19.14 -14.39
N LEU A 34 -7.79 -19.83 -14.77
CA LEU A 34 -8.98 -19.17 -15.33
C LEU A 34 -9.71 -18.34 -14.29
N SER A 35 -9.84 -18.86 -13.06
CA SER A 35 -10.40 -18.11 -11.92
C SER A 35 -9.60 -16.84 -11.63
N VAL A 36 -8.26 -16.90 -11.67
CA VAL A 36 -7.40 -15.72 -11.51
C VAL A 36 -7.70 -14.69 -12.59
N LEU A 37 -7.78 -15.10 -13.86
CA LEU A 37 -8.04 -14.18 -14.97
C LEU A 37 -9.41 -13.51 -14.86
N ILE A 38 -10.46 -14.26 -14.54
CA ILE A 38 -11.80 -13.71 -14.31
C ILE A 38 -11.78 -12.71 -13.17
N ALA A 39 -11.09 -13.02 -12.06
CA ALA A 39 -10.97 -12.13 -10.92
C ALA A 39 -10.21 -10.83 -11.26
N VAL A 40 -9.14 -10.92 -12.05
CA VAL A 40 -8.40 -9.73 -12.51
C VAL A 40 -9.28 -8.85 -13.39
N GLU A 41 -9.98 -9.43 -14.37
CA GLU A 41 -10.85 -8.65 -15.25
C GLU A 41 -12.07 -8.08 -14.50
N TYR A 42 -12.55 -8.75 -13.45
CA TYR A 42 -13.54 -8.17 -12.53
C TYR A 42 -12.99 -6.92 -11.84
N LEU A 43 -11.80 -7.02 -11.26
CA LEU A 43 -11.19 -5.92 -10.52
C LEU A 43 -10.83 -4.74 -11.44
N ARG A 44 -10.48 -5.00 -12.71
CA ARG A 44 -10.31 -3.96 -13.73
C ARG A 44 -11.63 -3.24 -14.01
N PHE A 45 -12.69 -3.98 -14.28
CA PHE A 45 -14.02 -3.42 -14.51
C PHE A 45 -14.51 -2.62 -13.28
N GLU A 46 -14.40 -3.18 -12.08
CA GLU A 46 -14.75 -2.50 -10.83
C GLU A 46 -13.96 -1.20 -10.65
N SER A 47 -12.65 -1.21 -10.93
CA SER A 47 -11.80 -0.01 -10.82
C SER A 47 -12.22 1.06 -11.82
N TRP A 48 -12.64 0.67 -13.03
CA TRP A 48 -13.17 1.58 -14.05
C TRP A 48 -14.49 2.24 -13.62
N VAL A 49 -15.42 1.44 -13.07
CA VAL A 49 -16.68 1.97 -12.52
C VAL A 49 -16.42 2.87 -11.30
N GLN A 50 -15.41 2.56 -10.48
CA GLN A 50 -15.02 3.39 -9.34
C GLN A 50 -14.45 4.75 -9.78
N ALA A 51 -13.52 4.78 -10.73
CA ALA A 51 -12.86 6.01 -11.18
C ALA A 51 -13.82 6.97 -11.90
N SER A 52 -14.86 6.45 -12.55
CA SER A 52 -15.93 7.27 -13.13
C SER A 52 -16.83 7.92 -12.07
N GLY A 53 -16.65 7.60 -10.78
CA GLY A 53 -17.43 8.17 -9.68
C GLY A 53 -18.87 7.66 -9.65
N LEU A 54 -19.09 6.45 -10.16
CA LEU A 54 -20.41 5.85 -10.42
C LEU A 54 -20.92 4.96 -9.30
N ILE A 55 -19.99 4.46 -8.49
CA ILE A 55 -20.27 3.68 -7.30
C ILE A 55 -20.33 4.63 -6.11
N THR A 56 -21.50 4.74 -5.52
CA THR A 56 -21.66 5.23 -4.16
C THR A 56 -21.70 4.02 -3.23
N GLN A 57 -21.33 4.19 -1.97
CA GLN A 57 -21.61 3.17 -0.96
C GLN A 57 -22.98 3.46 -0.38
N ASP A 58 -23.86 2.47 -0.34
CA ASP A 58 -25.09 2.53 0.43
C ASP A 58 -24.70 2.82 1.89
N PRO A 59 -25.19 3.91 2.48
CA PRO A 59 -24.83 4.23 3.85
C PRO A 59 -25.30 3.13 4.80
N ALA A 60 -26.44 2.48 4.63
CA ALA A 60 -26.89 1.45 5.58
C ALA A 60 -26.11 0.12 5.47
N THR A 61 -25.80 -0.34 4.26
CA THR A 61 -25.22 -1.68 4.03
C THR A 61 -23.72 -1.67 3.72
N GLY A 62 -23.17 -0.53 3.30
CA GLY A 62 -21.82 -0.42 2.75
C GLY A 62 -21.68 -1.02 1.34
N GLU A 63 -22.78 -1.44 0.71
CA GLU A 63 -22.75 -2.01 -0.66
C GLU A 63 -22.50 -0.97 -1.73
N PRO A 64 -21.66 -1.28 -2.75
CA PRO A 64 -21.51 -0.43 -3.90
C PRO A 64 -22.83 -0.40 -4.67
N VAL A 65 -23.46 0.77 -4.66
CA VAL A 65 -24.66 1.07 -5.41
C VAL A 65 -24.27 1.84 -6.66
N ILE A 66 -24.68 1.32 -7.81
CA ILE A 66 -24.60 2.04 -9.07
C ILE A 66 -25.95 2.72 -9.25
N HIS A 67 -26.00 4.04 -9.22
CA HIS A 67 -27.25 4.77 -9.46
C HIS A 67 -27.55 4.92 -10.95
N ASP A 68 -28.81 5.16 -11.29
CA ASP A 68 -29.21 5.26 -12.71
C ASP A 68 -28.54 6.42 -13.46
N HIS A 69 -28.30 7.53 -12.78
CA HIS A 69 -27.58 8.69 -13.32
C HIS A 69 -26.08 8.46 -13.46
N SER A 70 -25.54 7.39 -12.87
CA SER A 70 -24.12 7.08 -12.89
C SER A 70 -23.65 6.80 -14.32
N LEU A 71 -24.36 5.95 -15.08
CA LEU A 71 -23.95 5.65 -16.46
C LEU A 71 -23.87 6.92 -17.33
N GLN A 72 -24.81 7.85 -17.17
CA GLN A 72 -24.81 9.12 -17.89
C GLN A 72 -23.60 10.00 -17.53
N ARG A 73 -23.22 10.04 -16.25
CA ARG A 73 -22.00 10.73 -15.81
C ARG A 73 -20.75 10.12 -16.43
N CYS A 74 -20.68 8.79 -16.52
CA CYS A 74 -19.56 8.08 -17.16
C CYS A 74 -19.40 8.49 -18.61
N ILE A 75 -20.51 8.47 -19.36
CA ILE A 75 -20.53 8.86 -20.76
C ILE A 75 -20.10 10.32 -20.92
N LEU A 76 -20.55 11.22 -20.04
CA LEU A 76 -20.12 12.62 -20.05
C LEU A 76 -18.61 12.78 -19.79
N LEU A 77 -18.06 12.09 -18.80
CA LEU A 77 -16.62 12.12 -18.51
C LEU A 77 -15.80 11.57 -19.68
N ALA A 78 -16.24 10.46 -20.27
CA ALA A 78 -15.62 9.86 -21.44
C ALA A 78 -15.69 10.78 -22.66
N ALA A 79 -16.83 11.44 -22.88
CA ALA A 79 -17.01 12.38 -23.97
C ALA A 79 -16.12 13.62 -23.80
N ASP A 80 -15.97 14.15 -22.60
CA ASP A 80 -15.04 15.26 -22.34
C ASP A 80 -13.57 14.83 -22.54
N ALA A 81 -13.21 13.63 -22.05
CA ALA A 81 -11.86 13.07 -22.25
C ALA A 81 -11.50 12.89 -23.74
N ASN A 82 -12.50 12.58 -24.59
CA ASN A 82 -12.32 12.35 -26.02
C ASN A 82 -12.86 13.49 -26.89
N ARG A 83 -13.11 14.68 -26.32
CA ARG A 83 -13.77 15.79 -27.04
C ARG A 83 -13.05 16.24 -28.32
N ALA A 84 -11.76 15.93 -28.44
CA ALA A 84 -10.93 16.26 -29.59
C ALA A 84 -11.06 15.24 -30.75
N THR A 85 -11.55 14.03 -30.47
CA THR A 85 -11.52 12.90 -31.40
C THR A 85 -12.90 12.29 -31.68
N LEU A 86 -13.83 12.36 -30.72
CA LEU A 86 -15.13 11.71 -30.79
C LEU A 86 -16.25 12.68 -30.35
N ASP A 87 -17.42 12.55 -30.96
CA ASP A 87 -18.63 13.23 -30.48
C ASP A 87 -19.30 12.42 -29.35
N TYR A 88 -20.14 13.10 -28.57
CA TYR A 88 -20.83 12.50 -27.42
C TYR A 88 -21.60 11.23 -27.80
N LYS A 89 -22.28 11.27 -28.95
CA LYS A 89 -23.13 10.16 -29.43
C LYS A 89 -22.30 8.91 -29.75
N THR A 90 -21.14 9.06 -30.40
CA THR A 90 -20.26 7.91 -30.68
C THR A 90 -19.70 7.30 -29.40
N VAL A 91 -19.33 8.13 -28.42
CA VAL A 91 -18.84 7.65 -27.11
C VAL A 91 -19.93 6.88 -26.38
N GLU A 92 -21.14 7.43 -26.33
CA GLU A 92 -22.31 6.80 -25.74
C GLU A 92 -22.61 5.43 -26.36
N GLU A 93 -22.76 5.38 -27.70
CA GLU A 93 -23.04 4.15 -28.44
C GLU A 93 -21.95 3.10 -28.21
N THR A 94 -20.69 3.53 -28.11
CA THR A 94 -19.56 2.62 -27.88
C THR A 94 -19.60 2.03 -26.47
N ILE A 95 -19.81 2.84 -25.43
CA ILE A 95 -19.89 2.36 -24.03
C ILE A 95 -21.07 1.40 -23.87
N LEU A 96 -22.25 1.75 -24.40
CA LEU A 96 -23.44 0.90 -24.32
C LEU A 96 -23.25 -0.44 -25.04
N ARG A 97 -22.59 -0.43 -26.20
CA ARG A 97 -22.25 -1.66 -26.94
C ARG A 97 -21.30 -2.53 -26.14
N ILE A 98 -20.26 -1.95 -25.52
CA ILE A 98 -19.31 -2.69 -24.69
C ILE A 98 -20.02 -3.33 -23.49
N ILE A 99 -20.81 -2.56 -22.72
CA ILE A 99 -21.54 -3.07 -21.56
C ILE A 99 -22.48 -4.23 -21.96
N SER A 100 -23.14 -4.11 -23.10
CA SER A 100 -24.02 -5.17 -23.63
C SER A 100 -23.25 -6.45 -23.98
N GLU A 101 -22.07 -6.33 -24.61
CA GLU A 101 -21.23 -7.49 -24.91
C GLU A 101 -20.62 -8.12 -23.66
N VAL A 102 -20.23 -7.31 -22.66
CA VAL A 102 -19.80 -7.81 -21.34
C VAL A 102 -20.94 -8.62 -20.71
N HIS A 103 -22.17 -8.10 -20.68
CA HIS A 103 -23.33 -8.83 -20.16
C HIS A 103 -23.52 -10.18 -20.85
N ARG A 104 -23.54 -10.21 -22.18
CA ARG A 104 -23.68 -11.43 -22.98
C ARG A 104 -22.56 -12.44 -22.70
N CYS A 105 -21.34 -11.95 -22.50
CA CYS A 105 -20.19 -12.80 -22.18
C CYS A 105 -20.33 -13.41 -20.78
N LEU A 106 -20.73 -12.62 -19.78
CA LEU A 106 -20.96 -13.08 -18.41
C LEU A 106 -22.12 -14.09 -18.33
N GLU A 107 -23.20 -13.90 -19.09
CA GLU A 107 -24.29 -14.89 -19.14
C GLU A 107 -23.82 -16.25 -19.67
N LYS A 108 -22.92 -16.28 -20.66
CA LYS A 108 -22.33 -17.53 -21.16
C LYS A 108 -21.47 -18.19 -20.08
N LEU A 109 -20.66 -17.41 -19.38
CA LEU A 109 -19.85 -17.91 -18.26
C LEU A 109 -20.72 -18.44 -17.12
N GLU A 110 -21.81 -17.77 -16.77
CA GLU A 110 -22.74 -18.23 -15.72
C GLU A 110 -23.45 -19.53 -16.13
N LYS A 111 -23.79 -19.71 -17.42
CA LYS A 111 -24.34 -20.98 -17.94
C LYS A 111 -23.34 -22.12 -17.83
N LEU A 112 -22.09 -21.90 -18.26
CA LEU A 112 -21.01 -22.88 -18.12
C LEU A 112 -20.74 -23.19 -16.66
N ARG A 113 -20.72 -22.18 -15.79
CA ARG A 113 -20.57 -22.36 -14.36
C ARG A 113 -21.68 -23.24 -13.78
N LYS A 114 -22.94 -22.98 -14.10
CA LYS A 114 -24.08 -23.81 -13.64
C LYS A 114 -23.95 -25.26 -14.11
N LYS A 115 -23.40 -25.51 -15.30
CA LYS A 115 -23.10 -26.87 -15.80
C LYS A 115 -22.09 -27.58 -14.89
N TYR A 116 -21.01 -26.92 -14.49
CA TYR A 116 -19.93 -27.53 -13.71
C TYR A 116 -20.12 -27.46 -12.18
N ALA A 117 -21.00 -26.59 -11.68
CA ALA A 117 -21.34 -26.53 -10.26
C ALA A 117 -22.11 -27.77 -9.79
N MET A 118 -22.92 -28.38 -10.66
CA MET A 118 -23.67 -29.61 -10.36
C MET A 118 -22.76 -30.84 -10.17
N ASP A 119 -21.54 -30.82 -10.72
CA ASP A 119 -20.57 -31.91 -10.57
C ASP A 119 -19.81 -31.89 -9.23
N LEU A 120 -19.83 -30.78 -8.48
CA LEU A 120 -19.25 -30.73 -7.13
C LEU A 120 -20.17 -31.35 -6.08
N ASP A 121 -21.50 -31.18 -6.21
CA ASP A 121 -22.47 -31.73 -5.26
C ASP A 121 -22.51 -33.27 -5.32
N SER A 122 -22.29 -33.86 -6.50
CA SER A 122 -22.29 -35.31 -6.72
C SER A 122 -21.03 -36.04 -6.20
N ALA A 123 -19.93 -35.32 -5.98
CA ALA A 123 -18.69 -35.87 -5.43
C ALA A 123 -18.64 -35.91 -3.89
N SER A 124 -19.61 -35.29 -3.20
CA SER A 124 -19.61 -35.11 -1.75
C SER A 124 -20.41 -36.15 -0.94
N THR A 125 -21.09 -37.09 -1.61
CA THR A 125 -21.74 -38.23 -0.94
C THR A 125 -20.77 -39.38 -0.72
N LEU A 126 -19.99 -39.37 0.36
CA LEU A 126 -19.47 -40.56 1.06
C LEU A 126 -18.79 -40.18 2.39
N SER A 127 -19.57 -40.10 3.47
CA SER A 127 -19.37 -40.74 4.79
C SER A 127 -20.15 -40.00 5.90
N PRO A 128 -21.06 -40.67 6.64
CA PRO A 128 -21.74 -40.08 7.78
C PRO A 128 -20.87 -40.23 9.04
N THR A 129 -20.49 -39.12 9.66
CA THR A 129 -19.95 -39.12 11.04
C THR A 129 -21.08 -39.16 12.07
N PRO A 130 -20.95 -39.94 13.17
CA PRO A 130 -22.02 -40.23 14.12
C PRO A 130 -22.32 -39.07 15.08
N PRO A 131 -23.48 -39.07 15.76
CA PRO A 131 -23.91 -37.96 16.62
C PRO A 131 -23.36 -38.09 18.05
N GLY A 132 -22.85 -36.98 18.59
CA GLY A 132 -22.72 -36.76 20.03
C GLY A 132 -21.45 -36.02 20.46
N GLN A 133 -21.58 -34.76 20.90
CA GLN A 133 -21.70 -34.41 22.32
C GLN A 133 -21.68 -32.88 22.51
N ASN A 134 -22.53 -32.44 23.45
CA ASN A 134 -22.77 -31.07 23.87
C ASN A 134 -21.51 -30.20 24.00
N SER A 135 -21.57 -28.97 23.51
CA SER A 135 -20.74 -27.87 24.01
C SER A 135 -21.61 -26.63 24.17
N GLN A 136 -21.59 -26.14 25.40
CA GLN A 136 -22.44 -25.11 25.97
C GLN A 136 -22.22 -23.76 25.29
N VAL A 137 -23.32 -23.03 25.13
CA VAL A 137 -23.34 -21.60 24.83
C VAL A 137 -22.68 -20.86 26.00
N ILE A 138 -21.46 -20.35 25.80
CA ILE A 138 -20.82 -19.40 26.70
C ILE A 138 -21.01 -18.01 26.09
N THR A 139 -21.96 -17.26 26.65
CA THR A 139 -22.06 -15.80 26.51
C THR A 139 -20.87 -15.16 27.22
N PRO A 140 -20.03 -14.33 26.57
CA PRO A 140 -19.04 -13.54 27.29
C PRO A 140 -19.72 -12.33 27.93
N SER A 141 -19.82 -12.34 29.26
CA SER A 141 -20.12 -11.17 30.07
C SER A 141 -18.94 -10.20 30.06
N LEU A 142 -19.20 -8.96 29.64
CA LEU A 142 -18.26 -7.85 29.74
C LEU A 142 -18.12 -7.43 31.21
N THR A 143 -17.04 -7.84 31.87
CA THR A 143 -16.55 -7.22 33.10
C THR A 143 -15.30 -6.41 32.79
N ALA A 144 -15.42 -5.09 32.91
CA ALA A 144 -14.34 -4.13 32.73
C ALA A 144 -13.24 -4.33 33.80
N PRO A 145 -11.94 -4.29 33.44
CA PRO A 145 -10.87 -4.23 34.44
C PRO A 145 -10.89 -2.86 35.14
N ALA A 146 -10.93 -2.90 36.46
CA ALA A 146 -10.75 -1.73 37.31
C ALA A 146 -9.30 -1.25 37.25
N GLY A 147 -9.06 -0.10 36.62
CA GLY A 147 -7.71 0.50 36.65
C GLY A 147 -7.47 1.61 35.63
N LEU A 148 -8.35 2.60 35.51
CA LEU A 148 -8.09 3.88 34.82
C LEU A 148 -9.11 4.90 35.35
N LYS A 149 -8.87 5.40 36.56
CA LYS A 149 -9.57 6.59 37.08
C LYS A 149 -8.65 7.77 36.78
N HIS A 150 -9.18 8.79 36.09
CA HIS A 150 -8.53 10.07 35.76
C HIS A 150 -7.87 10.18 34.37
N ALA A 151 -8.67 9.99 33.31
CA ALA A 151 -8.42 10.66 32.03
C ALA A 151 -9.74 10.90 31.29
N HIS A 152 -10.53 11.88 31.75
CA HIS A 152 -11.49 12.66 30.95
C HIS A 152 -11.95 13.81 31.85
N PRO A 153 -11.69 15.07 31.45
CA PRO A 153 -12.69 15.78 30.66
C PRO A 153 -12.04 16.75 29.66
N LEU A 154 -11.75 16.32 28.42
CA LEU A 154 -11.34 17.24 27.34
C LEU A 154 -12.11 17.05 26.02
N PHE A 155 -13.01 16.08 25.93
CA PHE A 155 -13.79 15.78 24.72
C PHE A 155 -15.25 16.22 24.80
N SER A 156 -15.52 17.39 25.40
CA SER A 156 -16.88 17.92 25.59
C SER A 156 -17.19 19.11 24.69
N SER A 157 -16.72 19.11 23.44
CA SER A 157 -17.32 19.96 22.42
C SER A 157 -18.47 19.20 21.76
N PRO A 158 -19.75 19.58 22.00
CA PRO A 158 -20.90 18.86 21.46
C PRO A 158 -20.96 18.86 19.92
N LYS A 159 -20.29 19.83 19.26
CA LYS A 159 -20.15 19.85 17.80
C LYS A 159 -19.14 18.82 17.31
N ILE A 160 -18.01 18.65 18.00
CA ILE A 160 -16.96 17.69 17.64
C ILE A 160 -17.44 16.25 17.93
N ALA A 161 -18.11 16.02 19.07
CA ALA A 161 -18.70 14.72 19.39
C ALA A 161 -19.82 14.30 18.42
N ALA A 162 -20.65 15.25 17.95
CA ALA A 162 -21.70 14.96 16.98
C ALA A 162 -21.17 14.69 15.56
N THR A 163 -20.11 15.38 15.14
CA THR A 163 -19.40 15.10 13.88
C THR A 163 -18.65 13.76 13.97
N LEU A 164 -17.96 13.49 15.08
CA LEU A 164 -17.24 12.24 15.32
C LEU A 164 -18.17 11.02 15.40
N SER A 165 -19.37 11.14 15.99
CA SER A 165 -20.38 10.07 16.00
C SER A 165 -21.01 9.83 14.62
N ARG A 166 -21.26 10.90 13.84
CA ARG A 166 -21.68 10.74 12.43
C ARG A 166 -20.60 10.05 11.61
N ASP A 167 -19.34 10.46 11.78
CA ASP A 167 -18.21 9.82 11.13
C ASP A 167 -17.99 8.39 11.67
N ALA A 168 -18.24 8.08 12.94
CA ALA A 168 -18.11 6.74 13.50
C ALA A 168 -19.12 5.75 12.88
N ILE A 169 -20.34 6.21 12.62
CA ILE A 169 -21.36 5.42 11.92
C ILE A 169 -20.97 5.20 10.45
N ILE A 170 -20.52 6.25 9.76
CA ILE A 170 -19.97 6.17 8.39
C ILE A 170 -18.73 5.25 8.35
N ARG A 171 -17.89 5.27 9.40
CA ARG A 171 -16.67 4.45 9.54
C ARG A 171 -16.96 2.97 9.79
N GLN A 172 -17.93 2.65 10.64
CA GLN A 172 -18.40 1.27 10.85
C GLN A 172 -19.01 0.67 9.58
N GLN A 173 -19.60 1.51 8.73
CA GLN A 173 -20.13 1.13 7.42
C GLN A 173 -18.98 0.90 6.40
N ARG A 174 -17.91 1.70 6.44
CA ARG A 174 -16.70 1.52 5.61
C ARG A 174 -15.84 0.31 6.01
N SER A 175 -15.69 -0.02 7.30
CA SER A 175 -14.96 -1.21 7.73
C SER A 175 -15.67 -2.52 7.33
N ARG A 176 -17.02 -2.51 7.32
CA ARG A 176 -17.82 -3.58 6.70
C ARG A 176 -17.64 -3.64 5.18
N ALA A 177 -17.39 -2.50 4.52
CA ALA A 177 -17.09 -2.44 3.09
C ALA A 177 -15.76 -3.11 2.66
N VAL A 178 -14.83 -3.31 3.59
CA VAL A 178 -13.57 -4.04 3.34
C VAL A 178 -13.75 -5.56 3.49
N SER A 179 -14.86 -6.02 4.08
CA SER A 179 -15.20 -7.47 4.22
C SER A 179 -15.85 -8.09 2.97
N PHE A 180 -15.72 -7.43 1.80
CA PHE A 180 -16.64 -7.58 0.66
C PHE A 180 -16.62 -8.89 -0.12
N PHE A 181 -15.59 -9.71 0.08
CA PHE A 181 -15.53 -11.07 -0.43
C PHE A 181 -15.96 -12.03 0.68
N ARG A 182 -17.28 -12.27 0.85
CA ARG A 182 -17.70 -13.52 1.50
C ARG A 182 -17.07 -14.65 0.71
N LYS A 183 -16.14 -15.39 1.32
CA LYS A 183 -15.55 -16.59 0.74
C LYS A 183 -16.69 -17.55 0.40
N VAL A 184 -16.95 -17.76 -0.89
CA VAL A 184 -17.81 -18.84 -1.34
C VAL A 184 -16.88 -19.92 -1.87
N ASN A 185 -16.83 -21.06 -1.19
CA ASN A 185 -16.03 -22.20 -1.61
C ASN A 185 -16.71 -22.84 -2.83
N PHE A 186 -16.38 -22.37 -4.03
CA PHE A 186 -16.70 -23.10 -5.25
C PHE A 186 -15.56 -22.95 -6.27
N GLY A 187 -15.36 -24.00 -7.06
CA GLY A 187 -14.32 -24.10 -8.09
C GLY A 187 -14.89 -24.60 -9.41
N TRP A 188 -14.13 -24.42 -10.49
CA TRP A 188 -14.45 -24.99 -11.79
C TRP A 188 -13.93 -26.44 -11.84
N SER A 189 -14.81 -27.43 -11.68
CA SER A 189 -14.44 -28.84 -11.90
C SER A 189 -14.50 -29.16 -13.38
N LEU A 190 -13.46 -28.76 -14.13
CA LEU A 190 -13.34 -29.09 -15.56
C LEU A 190 -12.82 -30.52 -15.71
N SER A 191 -13.70 -31.51 -15.56
CA SER A 191 -13.39 -32.91 -15.83
C SER A 191 -13.21 -33.14 -17.35
N ASN A 192 -11.98 -32.98 -17.84
CA ASN A 192 -11.49 -33.35 -19.19
C ASN A 192 -12.23 -32.84 -20.44
N ASP A 193 -13.24 -31.96 -20.33
CA ASP A 193 -13.96 -31.39 -21.49
C ASP A 193 -13.18 -30.20 -22.11
N VAL A 194 -12.27 -30.53 -23.03
CA VAL A 194 -11.39 -29.58 -23.73
C VAL A 194 -12.18 -28.48 -24.46
N SER A 195 -13.38 -28.77 -24.97
CA SER A 195 -14.22 -27.81 -25.70
C SER A 195 -14.68 -26.68 -24.81
N ASP A 196 -15.17 -26.99 -23.61
CA ASP A 196 -15.73 -25.97 -22.72
C ASP A 196 -14.64 -25.15 -22.03
N LYS A 197 -13.46 -25.72 -21.80
CA LYS A 197 -12.28 -24.95 -21.39
C LYS A 197 -11.92 -23.88 -22.41
N LEU A 198 -11.90 -24.21 -23.70
CA LEU A 198 -11.65 -23.23 -24.78
C LEU A 198 -12.71 -22.13 -24.80
N LYS A 199 -13.99 -22.46 -24.59
CA LYS A 199 -15.06 -21.46 -24.50
C LYS A 199 -14.86 -20.48 -23.34
N ILE A 200 -14.38 -20.95 -22.19
CA ILE A 200 -14.06 -20.07 -21.05
C ILE A 200 -12.87 -19.19 -21.39
N GLU A 201 -11.81 -19.75 -21.99
CA GLU A 201 -10.64 -18.98 -22.43
C GLU A 201 -11.01 -17.88 -23.44
N GLU A 202 -11.84 -18.19 -24.42
CA GLU A 202 -12.37 -17.22 -25.39
C GLU A 202 -13.22 -16.14 -24.72
N ALA A 203 -14.08 -16.51 -23.78
CA ALA A 203 -14.90 -15.57 -23.03
C ALA A 203 -14.05 -14.63 -22.15
N VAL A 204 -13.04 -15.16 -21.46
CA VAL A 204 -12.10 -14.36 -20.65
C VAL A 204 -11.29 -13.41 -21.54
N LYS A 205 -10.82 -13.88 -22.70
CA LYS A 205 -10.14 -13.03 -23.68
C LYS A 205 -11.05 -11.90 -24.16
N MET A 206 -12.31 -12.21 -24.47
CA MET A 206 -13.30 -11.20 -24.86
C MET A 206 -13.55 -10.17 -23.75
N LEU A 207 -13.67 -10.60 -22.49
CA LEU A 207 -13.81 -9.69 -21.34
C LEU A 207 -12.60 -8.77 -21.19
N LYS A 208 -11.39 -9.31 -21.35
CA LYS A 208 -10.15 -8.52 -21.37
C LYS A 208 -10.18 -7.46 -22.47
N ASP A 209 -10.48 -7.86 -23.70
CA ASP A 209 -10.50 -6.94 -24.85
C ASP A 209 -11.58 -5.84 -24.65
N LEU A 210 -12.73 -6.18 -24.05
CA LEU A 210 -13.77 -5.21 -23.71
C LEU A 210 -13.32 -4.24 -22.61
N ASN A 211 -12.64 -4.72 -21.56
CA ASN A 211 -12.07 -3.89 -20.52
C ASN A 211 -10.96 -2.96 -21.04
N ASP A 212 -10.10 -3.44 -21.94
CA ASP A 212 -9.08 -2.63 -22.61
C ASP A 212 -9.74 -1.46 -23.37
N ASN A 213 -10.87 -1.71 -24.05
CA ASN A 213 -11.63 -0.66 -24.73
C ASN A 213 -12.28 0.34 -23.76
N LEU A 214 -12.82 -0.11 -22.63
CA LEU A 214 -13.36 0.79 -21.60
C LEU A 214 -12.28 1.72 -21.04
N GLU A 215 -11.08 1.18 -20.79
CA GLU A 215 -9.92 1.92 -20.30
C GLU A 215 -9.37 2.91 -21.34
N LEU A 216 -9.44 2.60 -22.63
CA LEU A 216 -9.09 3.53 -23.71
C LEU A 216 -10.08 4.71 -23.80
N ILE A 217 -11.38 4.43 -23.65
CA ILE A 217 -12.45 5.44 -23.77
C ILE A 217 -12.46 6.37 -22.55
N LEU A 218 -12.37 5.81 -21.36
CA LEU A 218 -12.23 6.58 -20.15
C LEU A 218 -11.00 6.08 -19.42
N PRO A 219 -9.83 6.70 -19.69
CA PRO A 219 -8.64 6.41 -18.92
C PRO A 219 -8.94 6.66 -17.46
N THR A 220 -8.91 5.59 -16.69
CA THR A 220 -9.10 5.58 -15.24
C THR A 220 -8.15 6.57 -14.57
N TYR A 221 -6.98 6.82 -15.17
CA TYR A 221 -6.00 7.83 -14.79
C TYR A 221 -5.23 8.30 -16.04
N LYS A 222 -5.00 9.61 -16.20
CA LYS A 222 -4.21 10.14 -17.34
C LYS A 222 -2.80 9.53 -17.32
N GLN A 223 -2.27 9.16 -18.49
CA GLN A 223 -0.87 8.78 -18.71
C GLN A 223 0.08 9.92 -18.30
N GLY A 224 0.38 10.00 -17.02
CA GLY A 224 1.62 10.56 -16.52
C GLY A 224 2.37 9.43 -15.82
N GLU A 225 3.68 9.56 -15.68
CA GLU A 225 4.59 8.53 -15.13
C GLU A 225 4.13 7.89 -13.79
N ASN A 226 3.16 8.49 -13.08
CA ASN A 226 2.70 8.08 -11.75
C ASN A 226 1.22 7.62 -11.65
N GLY A 227 0.38 7.81 -12.67
CA GLY A 227 -1.09 7.63 -12.57
C GLY A 227 -1.61 6.22 -12.89
N THR A 228 -1.00 5.54 -13.86
CA THR A 228 -1.32 4.14 -14.21
C THR A 228 -0.97 3.15 -13.08
N GLY A 229 -0.17 3.58 -12.10
CA GLY A 229 0.29 2.76 -10.97
C GLY A 229 -0.78 2.47 -9.91
N LEU A 230 -1.60 3.44 -9.49
CA LEU A 230 -2.47 3.23 -8.31
C LEU A 230 -3.64 2.28 -8.59
N ALA A 231 -4.31 2.39 -9.75
CA ALA A 231 -5.37 1.45 -10.13
C ALA A 231 -4.83 0.02 -10.17
N ALA A 232 -3.68 -0.16 -10.83
CA ALA A 232 -3.00 -1.43 -10.90
C ALA A 232 -2.59 -1.96 -9.52
N ARG A 233 -2.15 -1.06 -8.65
CA ARG A 233 -1.79 -1.37 -7.26
C ARG A 233 -3.00 -1.79 -6.43
N LEU A 234 -4.13 -1.08 -6.55
CA LEU A 234 -5.38 -1.43 -5.88
C LEU A 234 -5.91 -2.78 -6.35
N ILE A 235 -5.89 -3.03 -7.66
CA ILE A 235 -6.24 -4.33 -8.24
C ILE A 235 -5.33 -5.42 -7.66
N SER A 236 -4.01 -5.20 -7.66
CA SER A 236 -3.04 -6.12 -7.07
C SER A 236 -3.32 -6.36 -5.59
N LEU A 237 -3.56 -5.32 -4.79
CA LEU A 237 -3.84 -5.45 -3.36
C LEU A 237 -5.15 -6.20 -3.09
N LYS A 238 -6.23 -5.87 -3.80
CA LYS A 238 -7.51 -6.57 -3.71
C LYS A 238 -7.32 -8.05 -4.04
N LEU A 239 -6.62 -8.37 -5.13
CA LEU A 239 -6.35 -9.76 -5.51
C LEU A 239 -5.49 -10.49 -4.47
N LEU A 240 -4.48 -9.85 -3.90
CA LEU A 240 -3.59 -10.46 -2.90
C LEU A 240 -4.22 -10.56 -1.52
N SER A 241 -5.21 -9.72 -1.18
CA SER A 241 -6.04 -9.89 0.04
C SER A 241 -7.03 -11.04 -0.09
N ILE A 242 -7.33 -11.44 -1.34
CA ILE A 242 -8.25 -12.54 -1.63
C ILE A 242 -7.56 -13.89 -1.44
N ALA A 243 -6.26 -13.98 -1.75
CA ALA A 243 -5.43 -15.17 -1.61
C ALA A 243 -4.80 -15.26 -0.23
N ALA A 244 -5.07 -16.36 0.48
CA ALA A 244 -4.62 -16.57 1.85
C ALA A 244 -3.40 -17.51 1.91
N GLU A 245 -3.33 -18.48 0.99
CA GLU A 245 -2.30 -19.52 1.02
C GLU A 245 -1.15 -19.20 0.04
N PRO A 246 0.10 -19.59 0.36
CA PRO A 246 1.24 -19.38 -0.52
C PRO A 246 1.09 -20.03 -1.91
N THR A 247 0.44 -21.18 -1.97
CA THR A 247 0.17 -21.90 -3.22
C THR A 247 -0.76 -21.13 -4.15
N GLU A 248 -1.80 -20.50 -3.61
CA GLU A 248 -2.70 -19.61 -4.37
C GLU A 248 -1.94 -18.40 -4.92
N LEU A 249 -1.11 -17.78 -4.08
CA LEU A 249 -0.29 -16.63 -4.47
C LEU A 249 0.70 -16.99 -5.58
N ARG A 250 1.33 -18.17 -5.51
CA ARG A 250 2.18 -18.67 -6.60
C ARG A 250 1.40 -18.88 -7.89
N ASN A 251 0.22 -19.50 -7.83
CA ASN A 251 -0.58 -19.70 -9.03
C ASN A 251 -1.03 -18.38 -9.65
N ILE A 252 -1.41 -17.38 -8.84
CA ILE A 252 -1.68 -16.01 -9.31
C ILE A 252 -0.44 -15.46 -10.01
N GLY A 253 0.72 -15.56 -9.37
CA GLY A 253 2.00 -15.09 -9.91
C GLY A 253 2.32 -15.75 -11.26
N GLU A 254 2.34 -17.07 -11.31
CA GLU A 254 2.67 -17.84 -12.52
C GLU A 254 1.67 -17.59 -13.65
N THR A 255 0.38 -17.46 -13.34
CA THR A 255 -0.67 -17.16 -14.33
C THR A 255 -0.46 -15.77 -14.94
N MET A 256 -0.23 -14.75 -14.11
CA MET A 256 0.02 -13.39 -14.58
C MET A 256 1.35 -13.29 -15.35
N GLY A 257 2.40 -13.97 -14.89
CA GLY A 257 3.70 -13.99 -15.54
C GLY A 257 3.65 -14.53 -16.98
N LYS A 258 2.82 -15.55 -17.23
CA LYS A 258 2.59 -16.09 -18.59
C LYS A 258 1.94 -15.08 -19.54
N GLN A 259 1.18 -14.13 -19.01
CA GLN A 259 0.48 -13.08 -19.78
C GLN A 259 1.18 -11.71 -19.71
N ALA A 260 2.26 -11.59 -18.93
CA ALA A 260 2.90 -10.31 -18.60
C ALA A 260 3.67 -9.66 -19.76
N ALA A 261 3.84 -10.36 -20.89
CA ALA A 261 4.69 -9.93 -22.00
C ALA A 261 4.41 -8.50 -22.50
N HIS A 262 3.20 -7.95 -22.29
CA HIS A 262 2.83 -6.60 -22.75
C HIS A 262 1.91 -5.80 -21.81
N VAL A 263 1.78 -6.14 -20.52
CA VAL A 263 0.86 -5.44 -19.59
C VAL A 263 1.53 -5.15 -18.24
N GLU A 264 1.80 -3.87 -17.93
CA GLU A 264 2.41 -3.42 -16.67
C GLU A 264 1.65 -3.92 -15.43
N LEU A 265 0.32 -3.94 -15.49
CA LEU A 265 -0.55 -4.47 -14.44
C LEU A 265 -0.23 -5.93 -14.11
N TYR A 266 -0.12 -6.81 -15.12
CA TYR A 266 0.11 -8.23 -14.90
C TYR A 266 1.52 -8.49 -14.35
N GLN A 267 2.52 -7.75 -14.84
CA GLN A 267 3.85 -7.80 -14.26
C GLN A 267 3.85 -7.36 -12.79
N ALA A 268 3.09 -6.31 -12.46
CA ALA A 268 2.98 -5.83 -11.08
C ALA A 268 2.30 -6.86 -10.17
N ILE A 269 1.22 -7.48 -10.63
CA ILE A 269 0.55 -8.56 -9.87
C ILE A 269 1.48 -9.75 -9.71
N HIS A 270 2.17 -10.17 -10.78
CA HIS A 270 3.13 -11.28 -10.74
C HIS A 270 4.18 -11.06 -9.65
N THR A 271 4.88 -9.94 -9.69
CA THR A 271 5.95 -9.63 -8.74
C THR A 271 5.44 -9.60 -7.31
N ALA A 272 4.33 -8.90 -7.04
CA ALA A 272 3.77 -8.82 -5.68
C ALA A 272 3.27 -10.18 -5.16
N ALA A 273 2.66 -11.00 -6.01
CA ALA A 273 2.20 -12.34 -5.65
C ALA A 273 3.37 -13.27 -5.29
N MET A 274 4.42 -13.28 -6.12
CA MET A 274 5.61 -14.11 -5.89
C MET A 274 6.36 -13.70 -4.62
N ILE A 275 6.50 -12.39 -4.36
CA ILE A 275 7.14 -11.88 -3.13
C ILE A 275 6.30 -12.25 -1.90
N LYS A 276 4.97 -12.06 -1.95
CA LYS A 276 4.08 -12.39 -0.84
C LYS A 276 4.09 -13.90 -0.54
N ALA A 277 4.05 -14.75 -1.58
CA ALA A 277 4.13 -16.21 -1.44
C ALA A 277 5.41 -16.65 -0.73
N LYS A 278 6.58 -16.24 -1.26
CA LYS A 278 7.90 -16.57 -0.72
C LYS A 278 8.06 -16.18 0.75
N ARG A 279 7.43 -15.07 1.14
CA ARG A 279 7.45 -14.58 2.52
C ARG A 279 6.60 -15.45 3.47
N LEU A 280 5.43 -15.90 3.02
CA LEU A 280 4.54 -16.72 3.85
C LEU A 280 5.12 -18.12 4.11
N GLU A 281 5.84 -18.72 3.16
CA GLU A 281 6.46 -20.06 3.25
C GLU A 281 7.67 -20.15 4.22
N GLY A 282 7.92 -19.15 5.07
CA GLY A 282 9.02 -19.18 6.04
C GLY A 282 10.29 -18.43 5.61
N GLY A 283 10.31 -17.83 4.41
CA GLY A 283 11.38 -16.96 3.96
C GLY A 283 12.47 -17.66 3.14
N SER A 284 13.30 -16.83 2.52
CA SER A 284 14.37 -17.19 1.60
C SER A 284 15.34 -18.23 2.14
N SER A 285 15.91 -19.05 1.25
CA SER A 285 16.84 -20.09 1.67
C SER A 285 18.10 -19.49 2.31
N PRO A 286 18.78 -20.21 3.22
CA PRO A 286 20.02 -19.72 3.83
C PRO A 286 21.07 -19.30 2.79
N SER A 287 21.13 -20.01 1.66
CA SER A 287 22.01 -19.67 0.54
C SER A 287 21.66 -18.33 -0.11
N GLU A 288 20.38 -17.99 -0.29
CA GLU A 288 19.97 -16.70 -0.83
C GLU A 288 20.29 -15.54 0.12
N LEU A 289 20.13 -15.75 1.43
CA LEU A 289 20.48 -14.75 2.44
C LEU A 289 22.00 -14.53 2.52
N GLN A 290 22.79 -15.60 2.39
CA GLN A 290 24.25 -15.53 2.33
C GLN A 290 24.73 -14.76 1.09
N GLN A 291 24.06 -14.91 -0.06
CA GLN A 291 24.39 -14.15 -1.27
C GLN A 291 24.16 -12.63 -1.13
N MET A 292 23.39 -12.19 -0.13
CA MET A 292 23.22 -10.76 0.15
C MET A 292 24.37 -10.17 0.98
N ALA A 293 25.25 -11.00 1.56
CA ALA A 293 26.42 -10.52 2.28
C ALA A 293 27.49 -10.07 1.28
N LEU A 294 27.99 -8.85 1.44
CA LEU A 294 29.04 -8.26 0.64
C LEU A 294 30.32 -8.15 1.46
N ASP A 295 31.46 -8.43 0.83
CA ASP A 295 32.76 -8.23 1.46
C ASP A 295 33.06 -6.74 1.66
N LEU A 296 33.68 -6.39 2.78
CA LEU A 296 34.10 -5.02 3.11
C LEU A 296 34.92 -4.36 1.99
N GLY A 297 35.75 -5.13 1.29
CA GLY A 297 36.59 -4.65 0.20
C GLY A 297 35.84 -4.32 -1.10
N MET A 298 34.53 -4.63 -1.19
CA MET A 298 33.72 -4.35 -2.38
C MET A 298 33.28 -2.89 -2.50
N ILE A 299 33.45 -2.09 -1.43
CA ILE A 299 33.05 -0.69 -1.40
C ILE A 299 34.24 0.20 -1.05
N VAL A 300 34.48 1.21 -1.89
CA VAL A 300 35.52 2.22 -1.72
C VAL A 300 34.87 3.59 -1.53
N GLY A 301 35.18 4.24 -0.41
CA GLY A 301 34.60 5.55 -0.08
C GLY A 301 35.12 6.09 1.26
N PRO A 302 34.64 7.26 1.69
CA PRO A 302 34.91 7.76 3.04
C PRO A 302 34.52 6.69 4.07
N GLN A 303 35.39 6.42 5.05
CA GLN A 303 35.07 5.44 6.09
C GLN A 303 33.75 5.80 6.78
N VAL A 304 32.86 4.81 6.93
CA VAL A 304 31.62 4.95 7.71
C VAL A 304 32.01 5.44 9.10
N PRO A 305 31.49 6.59 9.59
CA PRO A 305 31.84 7.08 10.91
C PRO A 305 31.62 6.00 11.96
N SER A 306 32.69 5.62 12.64
CA SER A 306 32.80 4.43 13.46
C SER A 306 32.13 4.54 14.83
N LYS A 307 31.43 5.64 15.14
CA LYS A 307 30.77 5.86 16.43
C LYS A 307 29.52 6.71 16.31
N GLY A 308 28.37 6.07 16.52
CA GLY A 308 27.06 6.67 16.75
C GLY A 308 26.50 7.37 15.52
N ILE A 309 25.19 7.22 15.29
CA ILE A 309 24.40 7.87 14.25
C ILE A 309 24.34 7.08 12.94
N GLN A 310 23.10 6.88 12.48
CA GLN A 310 22.78 6.36 11.16
C GLN A 310 23.42 7.24 10.10
N THR A 311 24.52 6.78 9.53
CA THR A 311 25.33 7.54 8.58
C THR A 311 25.01 7.10 7.17
N ARG A 312 24.89 8.08 6.28
CA ARG A 312 24.59 7.86 4.86
C ARG A 312 25.70 8.46 4.05
N THR A 313 26.38 7.62 3.29
CA THR A 313 27.56 8.02 2.54
C THR A 313 27.47 7.50 1.12
N LEU A 314 27.88 8.33 0.16
CA LEU A 314 28.09 7.88 -1.20
C LEU A 314 29.43 7.16 -1.30
N CYS A 315 29.39 5.94 -1.79
CA CYS A 315 30.56 5.10 -1.99
C CYS A 315 30.61 4.59 -3.42
N LYS A 316 31.74 4.02 -3.85
CA LYS A 316 31.90 3.38 -5.15
C LYS A 316 32.02 1.87 -5.00
N MET A 317 31.32 1.12 -5.83
CA MET A 317 31.50 -0.32 -5.94
C MET A 317 32.78 -0.65 -6.70
N VAL A 318 33.55 -1.60 -6.20
CA VAL A 318 34.81 -2.05 -6.85
C VAL A 318 34.55 -2.85 -8.11
N SER A 319 33.42 -3.59 -8.17
CA SER A 319 33.09 -4.48 -9.28
C SER A 319 32.87 -3.76 -10.60
N ASP A 320 32.19 -2.62 -10.59
CA ASP A 320 31.76 -1.90 -11.81
C ASP A 320 32.00 -0.38 -11.74
N GLY A 321 32.50 0.14 -10.62
CA GLY A 321 32.73 1.57 -10.41
C GLY A 321 31.46 2.39 -10.17
N SER A 322 30.29 1.75 -10.04
CA SER A 322 29.02 2.44 -9.81
C SER A 322 29.00 3.16 -8.46
N VAL A 323 28.31 4.30 -8.39
CA VAL A 323 28.12 5.03 -7.13
C VAL A 323 26.89 4.49 -6.42
N VAL A 324 27.08 4.07 -5.17
CA VAL A 324 26.05 3.50 -4.30
C VAL A 324 25.89 4.31 -3.03
N LEU A 325 24.71 4.25 -2.45
CA LEU A 325 24.43 4.84 -1.15
C LEU A 325 24.56 3.76 -0.07
N THR A 326 25.46 3.95 0.88
CA THR A 326 25.60 3.07 2.04
C THR A 326 24.92 3.68 3.26
N GLU A 327 24.00 2.94 3.88
CA GLU A 327 23.36 3.28 5.14
C GLU A 327 23.93 2.44 6.29
N GLY A 328 24.65 3.09 7.20
CA GLY A 328 25.17 2.47 8.42
C GLY A 328 24.12 2.33 9.52
N THR A 329 24.13 1.19 10.20
CA THR A 329 23.32 0.89 11.39
C THR A 329 24.21 0.33 12.49
N GLN A 330 24.04 0.86 13.71
CA GLN A 330 24.74 0.44 14.91
C GLN A 330 23.72 -0.11 15.92
N TYR A 331 23.91 -1.34 16.37
CA TYR A 331 23.14 -1.90 17.49
C TYR A 331 23.90 -1.73 18.82
N PRO A 332 23.20 -1.75 19.97
CA PRO A 332 23.84 -1.69 21.28
C PRO A 332 24.88 -2.79 21.46
N GLU A 333 26.07 -2.44 21.96
CA GLU A 333 27.14 -3.41 22.22
C GLU A 333 26.80 -4.39 23.35
N SER A 334 25.77 -4.09 24.15
CA SER A 334 25.29 -4.94 25.25
C SER A 334 24.42 -6.12 24.79
N LEU A 335 24.03 -6.19 23.51
CA LEU A 335 23.19 -7.29 23.01
C LEU A 335 23.97 -8.61 22.94
N PRO A 336 23.35 -9.75 23.31
CA PRO A 336 23.98 -11.05 23.21
C PRO A 336 24.16 -11.48 21.74
N ASP A 337 25.18 -12.31 21.48
CA ASP A 337 25.52 -12.79 20.13
C ASP A 337 24.33 -13.47 19.42
N THR A 338 23.48 -14.16 20.16
CA THR A 338 22.26 -14.79 19.63
C THR A 338 21.29 -13.78 19.05
N GLU A 339 21.13 -12.62 19.68
CA GLU A 339 20.27 -11.54 19.18
C GLU A 339 20.91 -10.81 18.00
N ILE A 340 22.23 -10.65 18.01
CA ILE A 340 22.97 -10.07 16.89
C ILE A 340 22.84 -10.92 15.62
N GLU A 341 22.91 -12.26 15.72
CA GLU A 341 22.71 -13.13 14.56
C GLU A 341 21.25 -13.08 14.04
N VAL A 342 20.26 -12.96 14.92
CA VAL A 342 18.86 -12.71 14.51
C VAL A 342 18.73 -11.37 13.76
N LEU A 343 19.40 -10.30 14.23
CA LEU A 343 19.40 -9.00 13.56
C LEU A 343 20.10 -9.07 12.19
N LYS A 344 21.20 -9.82 12.09
CA LYS A 344 21.88 -10.07 10.81
C LYS A 344 20.99 -10.79 9.81
N GLU A 345 20.26 -11.83 10.24
CA GLU A 345 19.29 -12.52 9.38
C GLU A 345 18.18 -11.58 8.90
N ARG A 346 17.71 -10.66 9.77
CA ARG A 346 16.74 -9.63 9.39
C ARG A 346 17.28 -8.67 8.33
N ILE A 347 18.50 -8.17 8.51
CA ILE A 347 19.18 -7.31 7.53
C ILE A 347 19.31 -8.04 6.19
N ALA A 348 19.74 -9.31 6.20
CA ALA A 348 19.85 -10.10 4.98
C ALA A 348 18.49 -10.31 4.30
N GLY A 349 17.45 -10.64 5.08
CA GLY A 349 16.08 -10.81 4.59
C GLY A 349 15.49 -9.53 4.00
N LEU A 350 15.82 -8.38 4.59
CA LEU A 350 15.45 -7.07 4.08
C LEU A 350 16.18 -6.72 2.79
N ALA A 351 17.51 -6.93 2.76
CA ALA A 351 18.31 -6.65 1.59
C ALA A 351 17.79 -7.43 0.37
N LEU A 352 17.45 -8.70 0.57
CA LEU A 352 16.83 -9.52 -0.47
C LEU A 352 15.45 -9.01 -0.87
N LEU A 353 14.61 -8.60 0.09
CA LEU A 353 13.30 -8.03 -0.21
C LEU A 353 13.42 -6.75 -1.05
N LEU A 354 14.31 -5.84 -0.67
CA LEU A 354 14.56 -4.58 -1.40
C LEU A 354 15.22 -4.83 -2.76
N LYS A 355 16.04 -5.88 -2.90
CA LYS A 355 16.59 -6.30 -4.20
C LYS A 355 15.50 -6.77 -5.17
N LEU A 356 14.51 -7.50 -4.67
CA LEU A 356 13.42 -8.04 -5.48
C LEU A 356 12.28 -7.04 -5.72
N ALA A 357 12.04 -6.14 -4.77
CA ALA A 357 10.83 -5.32 -4.71
C ALA A 357 11.09 -3.81 -4.77
N GLY A 358 12.31 -3.34 -4.52
CA GLY A 358 12.68 -1.93 -4.59
C GLY A 358 12.57 -1.37 -6.01
N GLN A 359 13.16 -0.20 -6.25
CA GLN A 359 13.16 0.37 -7.61
C GLN A 359 13.60 -0.64 -8.69
N PRO A 360 12.91 -0.68 -9.86
CA PRO A 360 11.90 0.29 -10.32
C PRO A 360 10.46 0.01 -9.85
N TYR A 361 10.21 -1.11 -9.16
CA TYR A 361 8.85 -1.55 -8.84
C TYR A 361 8.22 -0.70 -7.73
N PHE A 362 8.85 -0.64 -6.56
CA PHE A 362 8.48 0.31 -5.50
C PHE A 362 9.34 1.55 -5.61
N LYS A 363 8.82 2.57 -6.29
CA LYS A 363 9.56 3.81 -6.62
C LYS A 363 10.11 4.51 -5.39
N ALA A 364 9.39 4.53 -4.27
CA ALA A 364 9.87 5.17 -3.05
C ALA A 364 10.81 4.28 -2.20
N LEU A 365 11.04 3.01 -2.58
CA LEU A 365 11.92 2.09 -1.85
C LEU A 365 13.21 1.83 -2.63
N PRO A 366 14.38 1.82 -1.96
CA PRO A 366 15.66 1.62 -2.63
C PRO A 366 15.80 0.20 -3.18
N SER A 367 16.45 0.06 -4.33
CA SER A 367 16.98 -1.23 -4.77
C SER A 367 18.26 -1.54 -3.99
N CYS A 368 18.36 -2.73 -3.42
CA CYS A 368 19.47 -3.11 -2.54
C CYS A 368 20.41 -4.13 -3.21
N HIS A 369 21.71 -3.85 -3.17
CA HIS A 369 22.74 -4.78 -3.62
C HIS A 369 22.99 -5.88 -2.59
N GLY A 370 22.91 -5.54 -1.31
CA GLY A 370 23.26 -6.41 -0.19
C GLY A 370 23.55 -5.63 1.08
N TYR A 371 24.24 -6.27 2.01
CA TYR A 371 24.68 -5.66 3.27
C TYR A 371 26.15 -5.98 3.55
N ILE A 372 26.79 -5.10 4.32
CA ILE A 372 28.18 -5.23 4.78
C ILE A 372 28.17 -5.32 6.30
N ARG A 373 29.06 -6.14 6.86
CA ARG A 373 29.32 -6.18 8.30
C ARG A 373 30.64 -5.45 8.59
N HIS A 374 30.56 -4.27 9.21
CA HIS A 374 31.74 -3.48 9.59
C HIS A 374 32.36 -3.93 10.91
N GLY A 375 31.55 -4.53 11.78
CA GLY A 375 31.98 -5.00 13.09
C GLY A 375 30.96 -5.97 13.70
N HIS A 376 31.09 -6.23 15.00
CA HIS A 376 30.20 -7.17 15.68
C HIS A 376 28.73 -6.73 15.62
N THR A 377 28.48 -5.46 15.96
CA THR A 377 27.15 -4.83 16.06
C THR A 377 26.92 -3.74 14.99
N GLN A 378 27.81 -3.66 13.99
CA GLN A 378 27.83 -2.63 12.97
C GLN A 378 27.57 -3.21 11.58
N PHE A 379 26.52 -2.73 10.93
CA PHE A 379 26.09 -3.19 9.62
C PHE A 379 25.86 -2.01 8.67
N GLY A 380 26.00 -2.25 7.37
CA GLY A 380 25.73 -1.28 6.33
C GLY A 380 24.83 -1.86 5.26
N LEU A 381 23.69 -1.22 4.95
CA LEU A 381 22.87 -1.56 3.79
C LEU A 381 23.36 -0.80 2.56
N VAL A 382 23.43 -1.47 1.41
CA VAL A 382 24.04 -0.90 0.20
C VAL A 382 22.97 -0.75 -0.88
N TYR A 383 22.62 0.49 -1.20
CA TYR A 383 21.55 0.82 -2.13
C TYR A 383 22.08 1.34 -3.46
N THR A 384 21.40 0.97 -4.54
CA THR A 384 21.56 1.59 -5.86
C THR A 384 21.02 3.02 -5.81
N LEU A 385 21.73 3.97 -6.42
CA LEU A 385 21.20 5.30 -6.63
C LEU A 385 20.12 5.30 -7.73
N PRO A 386 19.05 6.12 -7.61
CA PRO A 386 18.10 6.30 -8.71
C PRO A 386 18.79 6.81 -9.98
N ASP A 387 18.35 6.36 -11.16
CA ASP A 387 18.97 6.73 -12.45
C ASP A 387 18.97 8.24 -12.70
N SER A 388 17.96 8.96 -12.19
CA SER A 388 17.85 10.42 -12.30
C SER A 388 18.80 11.18 -11.38
N ALA A 389 19.38 10.52 -10.37
CA ALA A 389 20.21 11.18 -9.37
C ALA A 389 21.58 11.58 -9.94
N ASP A 390 22.05 12.76 -9.55
CA ASP A 390 23.43 13.19 -9.76
C ASP A 390 24.36 12.43 -8.78
N PRO A 391 25.23 11.51 -9.29
CA PRO A 391 26.08 10.68 -8.44
C PRO A 391 27.23 11.47 -7.80
N THR A 392 27.42 12.74 -8.19
CA THR A 392 28.46 13.62 -7.64
C THR A 392 27.98 14.43 -6.44
N ARG A 393 26.67 14.40 -6.13
CA ARG A 393 26.06 15.19 -5.06
C ARG A 393 25.40 14.29 -4.02
N GLU A 394 25.68 14.57 -2.75
CA GLU A 394 25.03 13.86 -1.65
C GLU A 394 23.50 14.08 -1.67
N PRO A 395 22.72 13.03 -1.37
CA PRO A 395 21.28 13.18 -1.18
C PRO A 395 20.99 14.09 0.00
N THR A 396 19.88 14.83 -0.07
CA THR A 396 19.44 15.71 1.01
C THR A 396 18.20 15.11 1.66
N SER A 397 18.16 15.04 2.99
CA SER A 397 16.93 14.58 3.65
C SER A 397 15.84 15.65 3.59
N LEU A 398 14.57 15.23 3.63
CA LEU A 398 13.44 16.17 3.75
C LEU A 398 13.63 17.07 4.97
N TYR A 399 14.00 16.50 6.13
CA TYR A 399 14.29 17.28 7.34
C TYR A 399 15.30 18.41 7.12
N SER A 400 16.36 18.15 6.34
CA SER A 400 17.40 19.15 6.05
C SER A 400 16.87 20.34 5.25
N LEU A 401 15.83 20.15 4.44
CA LEU A 401 15.21 21.20 3.63
C LEU A 401 14.17 22.01 4.40
N LEU A 402 13.59 21.45 5.46
CA LEU A 402 12.53 22.10 6.23
C LEU A 402 13.10 23.22 7.12
N PRO A 403 12.58 24.46 7.02
CA PRO A 403 12.86 25.53 7.96
C PRO A 403 12.64 25.09 9.40
N THR A 404 13.52 25.53 10.30
CA THR A 404 13.44 25.12 11.69
C THR A 404 12.49 25.99 12.51
N THR A 405 11.68 25.32 13.31
CA THR A 405 10.81 25.91 14.35
C THR A 405 11.40 25.70 15.75
N SER A 406 12.41 24.84 15.89
CA SER A 406 13.02 24.43 17.16
C SER A 406 14.36 25.12 17.41
N ARG A 407 14.65 25.42 18.70
CA ARG A 407 15.94 26.00 19.14
C ARG A 407 17.02 24.96 19.44
N LYS A 408 16.69 23.67 19.45
CA LYS A 408 17.66 22.60 19.76
C LYS A 408 18.48 22.22 18.53
N ASN A 409 19.80 22.28 18.67
CA ASN A 409 20.73 21.79 17.66
C ASN A 409 20.72 20.24 17.65
N LEU A 410 20.33 19.64 16.52
CA LEU A 410 20.34 18.19 16.29
C LEU A 410 21.54 17.73 15.43
N ASP A 411 22.49 18.61 15.12
CA ASP A 411 23.71 18.29 14.36
C ASP A 411 24.54 17.23 15.08
N LYS A 412 24.47 17.17 16.42
CA LYS A 412 25.11 16.10 17.22
C LYS A 412 24.57 14.70 16.92
N PHE A 413 23.42 14.61 16.26
CA PHE A 413 22.81 13.37 15.76
C PHE A 413 22.90 13.26 14.23
N GLY A 414 23.78 14.02 13.58
CA GLY A 414 23.94 14.07 12.13
C GLY A 414 22.81 14.79 11.37
N MET A 415 21.75 15.21 12.06
CA MET A 415 20.57 15.84 11.48
C MET A 415 20.81 17.33 11.20
N THR A 416 21.54 17.60 10.11
CA THR A 416 21.93 18.96 9.73
C THR A 416 20.86 19.65 8.87
N LYS A 417 20.69 20.96 9.03
CA LYS A 417 19.85 21.80 8.15
C LYS A 417 20.68 22.32 6.96
N ARG A 418 20.13 22.26 5.75
CA ARG A 418 20.76 22.73 4.51
C ARG A 418 19.80 23.62 3.74
N LEU A 419 19.38 24.71 4.36
CA LEU A 419 18.42 25.67 3.80
C LEU A 419 19.04 26.43 2.64
N SER A 420 18.49 26.24 1.44
CA SER A 420 18.75 27.07 0.27
C SER A 420 17.47 27.79 -0.10
N ARG A 421 17.51 29.12 -0.25
CA ARG A 421 16.34 29.94 -0.62
C ARG A 421 15.75 29.55 -1.99
N ASN A 422 16.53 28.87 -2.83
CA ASN A 422 16.12 28.42 -4.17
C ASN A 422 15.45 27.03 -4.17
N THR A 423 15.09 26.49 -3.00
CA THR A 423 14.60 25.10 -2.83
C THR A 423 13.19 25.04 -2.22
N LEU A 424 12.37 26.07 -2.47
CA LEU A 424 10.96 26.06 -2.08
C LEU A 424 10.16 25.26 -3.11
N PRO A 425 9.51 24.15 -2.72
CA PRO A 425 8.71 23.37 -3.65
C PRO A 425 7.40 24.08 -3.97
N THR A 426 6.87 23.82 -5.14
CA THR A 426 5.50 24.22 -5.49
C THR A 426 4.47 23.41 -4.71
N LEU A 427 3.19 23.79 -4.79
CA LEU A 427 2.12 23.01 -4.15
C LEU A 427 2.00 21.61 -4.79
N GLU A 428 2.13 21.53 -6.11
CA GLU A 428 2.08 20.29 -6.89
C GLU A 428 3.23 19.35 -6.53
N GLU A 429 4.45 19.86 -6.36
CA GLU A 429 5.60 19.09 -5.91
C GLU A 429 5.38 18.52 -4.51
N ARG A 430 4.76 19.29 -3.60
CA ARG A 430 4.40 18.81 -2.26
C ARG A 430 3.34 17.71 -2.31
N TYR A 431 2.33 17.81 -3.17
CA TYR A 431 1.36 16.73 -3.38
C TYR A 431 2.01 15.46 -3.94
N ARG A 432 2.90 15.60 -4.92
CA ARG A 432 3.62 14.46 -5.52
C ARG A 432 4.53 13.78 -4.51
N LEU A 433 5.27 14.55 -3.71
CA LEU A 433 6.09 14.03 -2.61
C LEU A 433 5.24 13.24 -1.60
N ALA A 434 4.14 13.84 -1.11
CA ALA A 434 3.25 13.18 -0.15
C ALA A 434 2.66 11.87 -0.70
N HIS A 435 2.19 11.90 -1.96
CA HIS A 435 1.67 10.71 -2.62
C HIS A 435 2.75 9.63 -2.76
N ALA A 436 3.95 9.97 -3.24
CA ALA A 436 5.05 9.02 -3.41
C ALA A 436 5.47 8.35 -2.10
N LEU A 437 5.52 9.12 -0.99
CA LEU A 437 5.79 8.55 0.33
C LEU A 437 4.68 7.60 0.79
N SER A 438 3.42 8.00 0.63
CA SER A 438 2.29 7.14 0.99
C SER A 438 2.26 5.84 0.18
N ASP A 439 2.61 5.89 -1.10
CA ASP A 439 2.72 4.71 -1.96
C ASP A 439 3.88 3.77 -1.55
N GLY A 440 5.00 4.34 -1.10
CA GLY A 440 6.10 3.60 -0.49
C GLY A 440 5.67 2.84 0.78
N ILE A 441 4.93 3.49 1.67
CA ILE A 441 4.41 2.86 2.89
C ILE A 441 3.35 1.81 2.58
N LEU A 442 2.46 2.07 1.61
CA LEU A 442 1.52 1.07 1.11
C LEU A 442 2.25 -0.18 0.62
N SER A 443 3.41 0.02 0.00
CA SER A 443 4.23 -1.08 -0.49
C SER A 443 4.84 -1.93 0.63
N LEU A 444 5.32 -1.32 1.70
CA LEU A 444 5.75 -2.04 2.90
C LEU A 444 4.59 -2.79 3.57
N LEU A 445 3.42 -2.17 3.70
CA LEU A 445 2.22 -2.80 4.25
C LEU A 445 1.75 -4.00 3.41
N SER A 446 1.82 -3.90 2.08
CA SER A 446 1.43 -4.98 1.16
C SER A 446 2.24 -6.25 1.35
N VAL A 447 3.48 -6.10 1.84
CA VAL A 447 4.41 -7.20 2.15
C VAL A 447 4.63 -7.34 3.66
N SER A 448 3.75 -6.78 4.49
CA SER A 448 3.75 -6.87 5.96
C SER A 448 5.14 -6.63 6.55
N TRP A 449 5.78 -5.55 6.08
CA TRP A 449 7.07 -5.11 6.55
C TRP A 449 6.91 -3.83 7.37
N LEU A 450 7.57 -3.79 8.53
CA LEU A 450 7.56 -2.65 9.46
C LEU A 450 8.83 -1.84 9.28
N HIS A 451 8.70 -0.54 9.02
CA HIS A 451 9.82 0.38 8.84
C HIS A 451 10.49 0.71 10.19
N LYS A 452 9.70 1.01 11.22
CA LYS A 452 10.10 1.28 12.62
C LYS A 452 10.88 2.57 12.90
N SER A 453 11.39 3.23 11.87
CA SER A 453 12.19 4.46 12.00
C SER A 453 11.73 5.56 11.05
N LEU A 454 10.45 5.55 10.63
CA LEU A 454 9.97 6.49 9.62
C LEU A 454 9.97 7.94 10.17
N CYS A 455 10.65 8.84 9.48
CA CYS A 455 10.73 10.27 9.84
C CYS A 455 11.21 11.10 8.63
N SER A 456 11.11 12.43 8.69
CA SER A 456 11.57 13.31 7.61
C SER A 456 13.10 13.26 7.40
N TRP A 457 13.88 12.84 8.40
CA TRP A 457 15.31 12.56 8.20
C TRP A 457 15.53 11.33 7.32
N ASN A 458 14.63 10.35 7.39
CA ASN A 458 14.69 9.08 6.67
C ASN A 458 14.01 9.11 5.29
N VAL A 459 13.66 10.31 4.82
CA VAL A 459 13.22 10.57 3.45
C VAL A 459 14.34 11.31 2.72
N LEU A 460 14.94 10.67 1.72
CA LEU A 460 15.98 11.26 0.89
C LEU A 460 15.42 11.81 -0.41
N LEU A 461 15.94 12.98 -0.79
CA LEU A 461 15.66 13.67 -2.04
C LEU A 461 16.96 13.85 -2.82
N PHE A 462 16.88 13.69 -4.13
CA PHE A 462 18.04 13.70 -5.01
C PHE A 462 18.00 14.91 -5.91
N ARG A 463 19.19 15.41 -6.27
CA ARG A 463 19.30 16.42 -7.32
C ARG A 463 19.29 15.74 -8.67
N SER A 464 18.45 16.24 -9.56
CA SER A 464 18.31 15.71 -10.91
C SER A 464 19.53 16.08 -11.76
N ARG A 465 20.09 15.07 -12.45
CA ARG A 465 21.15 15.26 -13.44
C ARG A 465 20.69 16.12 -14.61
N THR A 466 19.44 15.95 -15.05
CA THR A 466 18.90 16.61 -16.26
C THR A 466 18.43 18.03 -15.99
N SER A 467 18.06 18.34 -14.74
CA SER A 467 17.42 19.62 -14.38
C SER A 467 18.39 20.60 -13.72
N GLN A 468 19.65 20.66 -14.19
CA GLN A 468 20.69 21.56 -13.67
C GLN A 468 20.89 21.46 -12.13
N GLY A 469 20.64 20.29 -11.55
CA GLY A 469 20.81 20.05 -10.12
C GLY A 469 19.70 20.59 -9.22
N THR A 470 18.49 20.85 -9.74
CA THR A 470 17.29 21.05 -8.89
C THR A 470 16.94 19.77 -8.14
N ILE A 471 16.27 19.90 -7.00
CA ILE A 471 15.80 18.74 -6.23
C ILE A 471 14.57 18.15 -6.92
N ASP A 472 14.57 16.83 -7.11
CA ASP A 472 13.43 16.08 -7.61
C ASP A 472 12.56 15.62 -6.43
N PHE A 473 11.41 16.26 -6.25
CA PHE A 473 10.44 15.92 -5.20
C PHE A 473 9.54 14.73 -5.56
N ASP A 474 9.54 14.31 -6.83
CA ASP A 474 8.65 13.26 -7.33
C ASP A 474 9.23 11.86 -7.10
N LYS A 475 10.54 11.78 -6.85
CA LYS A 475 11.29 10.52 -6.67
C LYS A 475 12.02 10.49 -5.32
N PRO A 476 11.30 10.60 -4.18
CA PRO A 476 11.91 10.42 -2.87
C PRO A 476 12.34 8.96 -2.68
N LEU A 477 13.36 8.72 -1.84
CA LEU A 477 13.66 7.38 -1.31
C LEU A 477 13.46 7.34 0.20
N ILE A 478 12.64 6.39 0.64
CA ILE A 478 12.49 6.01 2.04
C ILE A 478 13.65 5.09 2.38
N VAL A 479 14.41 5.47 3.40
CA VAL A 479 15.56 4.74 3.92
C VAL A 479 15.42 4.70 5.44
N GLY A 480 16.43 4.27 6.18
CA GLY A 480 16.36 4.21 7.64
C GLY A 480 16.12 2.80 8.20
N PHE A 481 16.25 1.80 7.34
CA PHE A 481 15.79 0.43 7.51
C PHE A 481 16.53 -0.42 8.56
N GLY A 482 17.56 0.12 9.21
CA GLY A 482 18.42 -0.57 10.17
C GLY A 482 17.71 -1.31 11.31
N VAL A 483 16.53 -0.87 11.74
CA VAL A 483 15.75 -1.53 12.81
C VAL A 483 14.46 -2.18 12.31
N SER A 484 14.24 -2.16 11.00
CA SER A 484 13.03 -2.68 10.35
C SER A 484 12.95 -4.20 10.44
N ARG A 485 11.74 -4.75 10.32
CA ARG A 485 11.50 -6.20 10.46
C ARG A 485 10.18 -6.63 9.83
N ARG A 486 9.95 -7.94 9.72
CA ARG A 486 8.67 -8.47 9.24
C ARG A 486 7.62 -8.40 10.34
N GLU A 487 6.38 -8.25 9.95
CA GLU A 487 5.24 -8.38 10.84
C GLU A 487 4.82 -9.87 10.92
N LYS A 488 5.49 -10.64 11.79
CA LYS A 488 5.08 -12.02 12.12
C LYS A 488 4.93 -12.22 13.63
N PRO A 489 3.86 -12.86 14.13
CA PRO A 489 3.66 -13.13 15.56
C PRO A 489 4.87 -13.79 16.24
N GLU A 490 5.49 -14.75 15.55
CA GLU A 490 6.61 -15.56 16.04
C GLU A 490 7.99 -14.87 15.99
N GLU A 491 8.10 -13.68 15.37
CA GLU A 491 9.37 -12.96 15.40
C GLU A 491 9.73 -12.49 16.82
N VAL A 492 10.93 -12.85 17.27
CA VAL A 492 11.50 -12.46 18.57
C VAL A 492 11.59 -10.94 18.68
N THR A 493 11.05 -10.38 19.75
CA THR A 493 11.16 -8.94 19.99
C THR A 493 12.53 -8.63 20.61
N ILE A 494 13.36 -7.89 19.88
CA ILE A 494 14.68 -7.42 20.34
C ILE A 494 14.57 -5.93 20.59
N ASP A 495 14.85 -5.49 21.82
CA ASP A 495 14.81 -4.07 22.18
C ASP A 495 16.10 -3.38 21.69
N THR A 496 15.96 -2.67 20.57
CA THR A 496 17.03 -1.86 19.99
C THR A 496 16.78 -0.37 20.18
N ARG A 497 15.95 0.03 21.16
CA ARG A 497 15.57 1.43 21.36
C ARG A 497 16.76 2.24 21.87
N ASP A 498 16.96 3.39 21.24
CA ASP A 498 17.81 4.45 21.75
C ASP A 498 16.89 5.53 22.35
N LEU A 499 16.83 5.59 23.68
CA LEU A 499 15.93 6.50 24.39
C LEU A 499 16.35 7.97 24.28
N ASP A 500 17.59 8.25 23.84
CA ASP A 500 18.08 9.60 23.62
C ASP A 500 17.97 10.02 22.15
N SER A 501 17.44 9.14 21.30
CA SER A 501 17.34 9.37 19.86
C SER A 501 16.37 10.52 19.54
N PRO A 502 16.76 11.47 18.66
CA PRO A 502 15.85 12.52 18.20
C PRO A 502 14.66 11.96 17.40
N LEU A 503 14.77 10.71 16.91
CA LEU A 503 13.74 10.04 16.12
C LEU A 503 12.45 9.79 16.92
N GLN A 504 12.51 9.81 18.26
CA GLN A 504 11.33 9.72 19.12
C GLN A 504 10.26 10.77 18.82
N LEU A 505 10.64 11.91 18.24
CA LEU A 505 9.69 12.97 17.89
C LEU A 505 8.63 12.52 16.87
N TRP A 506 8.95 11.53 16.02
CA TRP A 506 8.01 10.96 15.04
C TRP A 506 7.31 9.70 15.56
N GLN A 507 7.68 9.20 16.74
CA GLN A 507 7.14 7.95 17.27
C GLN A 507 5.77 8.14 17.88
N HIS A 508 4.95 7.10 17.78
CA HIS A 508 3.66 7.04 18.44
C HIS A 508 3.81 7.16 19.97
N PRO A 509 2.91 7.88 20.67
CA PRO A 509 2.97 8.04 22.13
C PRO A 509 3.13 6.73 22.92
N ASP A 510 2.48 5.64 22.49
CA ASP A 510 2.60 4.30 23.08
C ASP A 510 4.05 3.77 23.15
N LEU A 511 4.91 4.17 22.19
CA LEU A 511 6.29 3.69 22.09
C LEU A 511 7.27 4.50 22.96
N CYS A 512 6.86 5.69 23.39
CA CYS A 512 7.69 6.64 24.15
C CYS A 512 7.79 6.29 25.64
N GLY A 513 7.11 5.24 26.10
CA GLY A 513 7.15 4.77 27.49
C GLY A 513 8.42 3.98 27.86
N SER A 514 8.66 3.83 29.17
CA SER A 514 9.76 3.02 29.69
C SER A 514 9.59 1.52 29.37
N THR A 515 8.35 1.05 29.35
CA THR A 515 7.99 -0.33 28.98
C THR A 515 8.14 -0.56 27.49
N HIS A 516 8.85 -1.61 27.10
CA HIS A 516 8.97 -1.99 25.70
C HIS A 516 7.62 -2.52 25.18
N VAL A 517 7.01 -1.80 24.24
CA VAL A 517 5.80 -2.22 23.54
C VAL A 517 6.18 -2.82 22.18
N ARG A 518 5.53 -3.92 21.80
CA ARG A 518 5.74 -4.56 20.50
C ARG A 518 5.28 -3.61 19.39
N PHE A 519 6.17 -3.33 18.44
CA PHE A 519 5.85 -2.46 17.30
C PHE A 519 4.79 -3.10 16.38
N GLN A 520 3.81 -2.28 15.98
CA GLN A 520 2.70 -2.60 15.08
C GLN A 520 2.70 -1.66 13.86
N PRO A 521 2.07 -2.05 12.72
CA PRO A 521 2.04 -1.21 11.52
C PRO A 521 1.45 0.19 11.73
N LYS A 522 0.47 0.33 12.63
CA LYS A 522 -0.17 1.62 12.94
C LYS A 522 0.82 2.69 13.38
N TYR A 523 1.94 2.31 13.98
CA TYR A 523 2.97 3.24 14.41
C TYR A 523 3.78 3.83 13.23
N ASP A 524 3.98 3.06 12.15
CA ASP A 524 4.55 3.61 10.92
C ASP A 524 3.56 4.55 10.23
N LEU A 525 2.25 4.24 10.28
CA LEU A 525 1.19 5.11 9.75
C LEU A 525 1.12 6.45 10.50
N TYR A 526 1.18 6.43 11.83
CA TYR A 526 1.27 7.64 12.64
C TYR A 526 2.47 8.50 12.26
N SER A 527 3.64 7.87 12.15
CA SER A 527 4.88 8.56 11.74
C SER A 527 4.75 9.21 10.36
N LEU A 528 4.08 8.53 9.41
CA LEU A 528 3.76 9.11 8.09
C LEU A 528 2.82 10.32 8.23
N GLY A 529 1.80 10.25 9.09
CA GLY A 529 0.90 11.37 9.35
C GLY A 529 1.63 12.65 9.81
N LEU A 530 2.65 12.49 10.66
CA LEU A 530 3.50 13.59 11.08
C LEU A 530 4.37 14.14 9.94
N ILE A 531 4.92 13.29 9.08
CA ILE A 531 5.66 13.72 7.89
C ILE A 531 4.75 14.47 6.91
N LEU A 532 3.51 14.01 6.71
CA LEU A 532 2.51 14.70 5.89
C LEU A 532 2.19 16.10 6.44
N PHE A 533 2.16 16.25 7.77
CA PHE A 533 2.05 17.55 8.42
C PHE A 533 3.26 18.45 8.15
N GLU A 534 4.49 17.92 8.28
CA GLU A 534 5.72 18.65 7.95
C GLU A 534 5.72 19.17 6.50
N ILE A 535 5.29 18.33 5.55
CA ILE A 535 5.16 18.71 4.13
C ILE A 535 4.10 19.81 3.95
N ALA A 536 2.95 19.69 4.61
CA ALA A 536 1.86 20.67 4.52
C ALA A 536 2.27 22.05 5.04
N MET A 537 2.97 22.07 6.17
CA MET A 537 3.47 23.31 6.78
C MET A 537 4.73 23.82 6.12
N TRP A 538 5.46 22.94 5.41
CA TRP A 538 6.81 23.15 4.92
C TRP A 538 7.75 23.66 6.02
N GLN A 539 7.68 23.00 7.18
CA GLN A 539 8.43 23.29 8.40
C GLN A 539 8.68 21.97 9.14
N ASP A 540 9.75 21.89 9.95
CA ASP A 540 9.95 20.74 10.81
C ASP A 540 8.92 20.69 11.96
N LEU A 541 8.78 19.51 12.57
CA LEU A 541 7.90 19.36 13.74
C LEU A 541 8.38 20.27 14.89
N PRO A 542 7.49 21.05 15.50
CA PRO A 542 7.85 21.83 16.67
C PRO A 542 8.12 20.90 17.83
N ARG A 543 9.25 21.10 18.52
CA ARG A 543 9.49 20.42 19.79
C ARG A 543 8.84 21.26 20.89
N LEU A 544 7.65 20.85 21.32
CA LEU A 544 6.92 21.51 22.40
C LEU A 544 7.66 21.31 23.73
N GLU A 545 7.84 22.38 24.50
CA GLU A 545 8.40 22.32 25.85
C GLU A 545 7.28 22.10 26.88
N GLY A 546 7.51 21.28 27.92
CA GLY A 546 6.53 20.99 28.98
C GLY A 546 5.54 19.86 28.66
N ASN A 547 4.31 19.93 29.18
CA ASN A 547 3.23 18.95 28.95
C ASN A 547 2.56 19.10 27.57
N GLY A 548 3.21 19.77 26.61
CA GLY A 548 2.66 19.97 25.27
C GLY A 548 2.69 18.67 24.48
N ASP A 549 1.51 18.14 24.16
CA ASP A 549 1.35 16.98 23.31
C ASP A 549 1.44 17.40 21.82
N LEU A 550 2.42 16.83 21.10
CA LEU A 550 2.64 17.09 19.69
C LEU A 550 1.41 16.69 18.86
N GLN A 551 0.72 15.61 19.24
CA GLN A 551 -0.49 15.17 18.56
C GLN A 551 -1.57 16.25 18.69
N THR A 552 -1.84 16.72 19.90
CA THR A 552 -2.76 17.84 20.15
C THR A 552 -2.39 19.09 19.34
N TYR A 553 -1.10 19.44 19.25
CA TYR A 553 -0.67 20.57 18.41
C TYR A 553 -1.02 20.35 16.93
N VAL A 554 -0.68 19.20 16.36
CA VAL A 554 -0.98 18.87 14.97
C VAL A 554 -2.48 18.89 14.69
N LEU A 555 -3.28 18.30 15.59
CA LEU A 555 -4.75 18.28 15.52
C LEU A 555 -5.33 19.70 15.51
N ASN A 556 -4.84 20.59 16.39
CA ASN A 556 -5.26 21.99 16.45
C ASN A 556 -4.90 22.79 15.18
N HIS A 557 -3.85 22.37 14.47
CA HIS A 557 -3.41 23.01 13.23
C HIS A 557 -3.99 22.35 11.97
N SER A 558 -4.86 21.34 12.10
CA SER A 558 -5.51 20.66 10.96
C SER A 558 -6.32 21.61 10.07
N GLY A 559 -6.92 22.67 10.64
CA GLY A 559 -7.61 23.71 9.88
C GLY A 559 -6.66 24.52 8.98
N ILE A 560 -5.44 24.77 9.44
CA ILE A 560 -4.40 25.45 8.65
C ILE A 560 -3.89 24.51 7.55
N VAL A 561 -3.76 23.21 7.82
CA VAL A 561 -3.44 22.21 6.79
C VAL A 561 -4.50 22.24 5.68
N ALA A 562 -5.79 22.23 6.03
CA ALA A 562 -6.86 22.34 5.03
C ALA A 562 -6.80 23.65 4.22
N HIS A 563 -6.46 24.77 4.85
CA HIS A 563 -6.28 26.02 4.14
C HIS A 563 -5.09 25.97 3.15
N ARG A 564 -3.96 25.34 3.53
CA ARG A 564 -2.73 25.30 2.72
C ARG A 564 -2.70 24.22 1.64
N MET A 565 -3.34 23.07 1.91
CA MET A 565 -3.24 21.84 1.11
C MET A 565 -4.61 21.28 0.69
N GLY A 566 -5.71 21.95 1.03
CA GLY A 566 -7.06 21.46 0.80
C GLY A 566 -7.53 20.44 1.85
N THR A 567 -8.85 20.26 1.91
CA THR A 567 -9.49 19.33 2.86
C THR A 567 -9.13 17.88 2.58
N THR A 568 -9.01 17.49 1.31
CA THR A 568 -8.65 16.12 0.90
C THR A 568 -7.29 15.69 1.45
N TYR A 569 -6.28 16.56 1.37
CA TYR A 569 -4.96 16.31 1.94
C TYR A 569 -5.02 16.22 3.47
N ARG A 570 -5.70 17.18 4.12
CA ARG A 570 -5.91 17.16 5.57
C ARG A 570 -6.54 15.83 6.00
N ASP A 571 -7.59 15.38 5.32
CA ASP A 571 -8.32 14.17 5.69
C ASP A 571 -7.48 12.91 5.53
N ALA A 572 -6.58 12.86 4.53
CA ALA A 572 -5.60 11.79 4.38
C ALA A 572 -4.58 11.81 5.54
N MET A 573 -4.08 12.99 5.92
CA MET A 573 -3.17 13.16 7.05
C MET A 573 -3.83 12.75 8.38
N MET A 574 -5.05 13.20 8.63
CA MET A 574 -5.80 12.89 9.85
C MET A 574 -6.14 11.40 9.96
N ALA A 575 -6.43 10.75 8.83
CA ALA A 575 -6.64 9.30 8.78
C ALA A 575 -5.44 8.49 9.29
N CYS A 576 -4.23 9.05 9.24
CA CYS A 576 -3.02 8.45 9.81
C CYS A 576 -2.83 8.74 11.31
N LEU A 577 -3.40 9.83 11.84
CA LEU A 577 -3.06 10.37 13.18
C LEU A 577 -4.13 10.18 14.26
N ASP A 578 -5.40 10.04 13.89
CA ASP A 578 -6.53 10.25 14.82
C ASP A 578 -7.35 8.98 15.09
N ASP A 579 -6.95 7.81 14.56
CA ASP A 579 -7.80 6.61 14.57
C ASP A 579 -7.02 5.31 14.80
N ASP A 580 -6.38 5.19 15.97
CA ASP A 580 -5.71 3.94 16.38
C ASP A 580 -6.67 2.75 16.37
N SER A 581 -7.92 2.96 16.79
CA SER A 581 -8.99 1.95 16.79
C SER A 581 -9.23 1.37 15.40
N ARG A 582 -9.25 2.21 14.35
CA ARG A 582 -9.42 1.76 12.97
C ARG A 582 -8.31 0.84 12.53
N TRP A 583 -7.07 1.18 12.88
CA TRP A 583 -5.92 0.37 12.51
C TRP A 583 -5.89 -0.94 13.31
N ASP A 584 -6.32 -0.92 14.57
CA ASP A 584 -6.48 -2.12 15.39
C ASP A 584 -7.55 -3.07 14.83
N GLU A 585 -8.70 -2.55 14.39
CA GLU A 585 -9.74 -3.32 13.69
C GLU A 585 -9.25 -3.86 12.35
N ALA A 586 -8.53 -3.05 11.58
CA ALA A 586 -7.97 -3.45 10.29
C ALA A 586 -6.78 -4.41 10.42
N SER A 587 -6.19 -4.57 11.60
CA SER A 587 -5.16 -5.57 11.93
C SER A 587 -5.73 -6.92 12.40
N ALA A 588 -7.06 -7.06 12.55
CA ALA A 588 -7.70 -8.31 12.91
C ALA A 588 -7.41 -9.44 11.89
N PRO A 589 -7.44 -10.73 12.28
CA PRO A 589 -7.01 -11.85 11.43
C PRO A 589 -7.83 -11.95 10.13
N GLY A 590 -7.24 -11.42 9.07
CA GLY A 590 -7.71 -11.36 7.69
C GLY A 590 -6.67 -10.58 6.89
N GLU A 591 -5.64 -11.26 6.37
CA GLU A 591 -4.50 -10.59 5.75
C GLU A 591 -4.90 -9.62 4.62
N GLY A 592 -4.43 -8.37 4.68
CA GLY A 592 -4.57 -7.37 3.60
C GLY A 592 -5.65 -6.30 3.80
N THR A 593 -6.43 -6.37 4.88
CA THR A 593 -7.44 -5.36 5.25
C THR A 593 -6.84 -3.98 5.51
N MET A 594 -5.73 -3.90 6.27
CA MET A 594 -5.06 -2.64 6.57
C MET A 594 -4.45 -1.98 5.33
N ALA A 595 -3.72 -2.73 4.50
CA ALA A 595 -3.11 -2.19 3.29
C ALA A 595 -4.18 -1.64 2.33
N LEU A 596 -5.30 -2.35 2.18
CA LEU A 596 -6.43 -1.89 1.35
C LEU A 596 -7.13 -0.65 1.94
N ALA A 597 -7.37 -0.63 3.25
CA ALA A 597 -7.94 0.53 3.93
C ALA A 597 -7.03 1.77 3.80
N PHE A 598 -5.72 1.58 3.97
CA PHE A 598 -4.73 2.63 3.81
C PHE A 598 -4.66 3.15 2.36
N ALA A 599 -4.69 2.25 1.37
CA ALA A 599 -4.70 2.63 -0.03
C ALA A 599 -5.91 3.53 -0.38
N ASN A 600 -7.11 3.16 0.10
CA ASN A 600 -8.33 3.91 -0.18
C ASN A 600 -8.40 5.25 0.58
N ASP A 601 -8.07 5.25 1.87
CA ASP A 601 -8.32 6.42 2.72
C ASP A 601 -7.18 7.44 2.73
N VAL A 602 -5.98 7.05 2.30
CA VAL A 602 -4.79 7.91 2.31
C VAL A 602 -4.22 8.05 0.90
N VAL A 603 -3.77 6.95 0.29
CA VAL A 603 -3.03 7.01 -1.00
C VAL A 603 -3.91 7.58 -2.12
N ALA A 604 -5.13 7.07 -2.28
CA ALA A 604 -6.07 7.56 -3.29
C ALA A 604 -6.44 9.04 -3.09
N LYS A 605 -6.64 9.49 -1.85
CA LYS A 605 -6.91 10.91 -1.56
C LYS A 605 -5.73 11.81 -1.91
N LEU A 606 -4.51 11.37 -1.62
CA LEU A 606 -3.31 12.13 -1.98
C LEU A 606 -3.10 12.14 -3.50
N LEU A 607 -3.44 11.06 -4.22
CA LEU A 607 -3.44 11.06 -5.68
C LEU A 607 -4.44 12.06 -6.26
N LEU A 608 -5.67 12.11 -5.71
CA LEU A 608 -6.66 13.10 -6.13
C LEU A 608 -6.16 14.54 -5.97
N CYS A 609 -5.33 14.82 -4.95
CA CYS A 609 -4.69 16.14 -4.80
C CYS A 609 -3.70 16.42 -5.94
N VAL A 610 -2.91 15.41 -6.35
CA VAL A 610 -1.96 15.52 -7.49
C VAL A 610 -2.70 15.77 -8.80
N GLU A 611 -3.83 15.09 -9.02
CA GLU A 611 -4.60 15.21 -10.26
C GLU A 611 -5.41 16.50 -10.32
N GLY A 612 -6.03 16.90 -9.22
CA GLY A 612 -6.77 18.15 -9.11
C GLY A 612 -5.88 19.37 -9.33
N ALA A 613 -4.59 19.30 -8.98
CA ALA A 613 -3.65 20.40 -9.20
C ALA A 613 -3.16 20.54 -10.66
N LYS A 614 -3.48 19.58 -11.55
CA LYS A 614 -3.17 19.67 -12.99
C LYS A 614 -4.24 20.42 -13.79
N GLN A 615 -5.40 20.68 -13.19
CA GLN A 615 -6.52 21.44 -13.76
C GLN A 615 -6.41 22.89 -13.32
#